data_AF-A0A956JG88-F1
#
_entry.id   AF-A0A956JG88-F1
#
_cell.length_a   1.000
_cell.length_b   1.000
_cell.length_c   1.000
_cell.angle_alpha   90.00
_cell.angle_beta   90.00
_cell.angle_gamma   90.00
#
_symmetry.space_group_name_H-M   'P 1'
#
loop_
_entity.id
_entity.type
_entity.pdbx_description
1 polymer ?
#
loop_
_entity_poly.entity_id
_entity_poly.type
_entity_poly.pdbx_seq_one_letter_code
_entity_poly.pdbx_strand_id
1 'polypeptide(L)'
;MTNLGIFQRTFVSAMRMMARLSAGYDMGPIAEEMVRTHGVRGTMRLMKFGAEVTETLSKAVGDYTAQTLIGIAALWNGCRYCVIGHIYSANLHRFEKEGALGPFDEHDLIDLMYMTDDESYEAIKATLSGPEDAATWHLVDRMFKLRFQDIDPAEGEDELLKATLAYWEWLNECTIILGVDATPGNVPALGYMRPSAELVAKYAQAREEARAKKLESSVH
;
A
#
# COMPACT_ATOMS: atom_id res chain seq x y z
N MET A 1 20.61 -1.62 19.47
CA MET A 1 20.81 -0.27 20.06
C MET A 1 20.88 0.72 18.90
N THR A 2 19.98 1.70 18.84
CA THR A 2 19.89 2.64 17.72
C THR A 2 21.05 3.64 17.74
N ASN A 3 21.86 3.70 16.68
CA ASN A 3 22.94 4.68 16.48
C ASN A 3 22.43 6.10 16.16
N LEU A 4 21.26 6.49 16.66
CA LEU A 4 20.66 7.80 16.43
C LEU A 4 21.11 8.80 17.50
N GLY A 5 21.47 10.02 17.08
CA GLY A 5 21.76 11.13 17.98
C GLY A 5 20.52 11.61 18.74
N ILE A 6 20.70 12.43 19.78
CA ILE A 6 19.60 12.94 20.62
C ILE A 6 18.52 13.64 19.77
N PHE A 7 18.92 14.52 18.85
CA PHE A 7 18.00 15.24 17.98
C PHE A 7 17.20 14.30 17.06
N GLN A 8 17.84 13.29 16.47
CA GLN A 8 17.18 12.28 15.64
C GLN A 8 16.16 11.47 16.45
N ARG A 9 16.51 11.07 17.68
CA ARG A 9 15.58 10.35 18.58
C ARG A 9 14.37 11.19 18.97
N THR A 10 14.57 12.49 19.23
CA THR A 10 13.46 13.41 19.50
C THR A 10 12.56 13.55 18.28
N PHE A 11 13.13 13.71 17.10
CA PHE A 11 12.37 13.78 15.84
C PHE A 11 11.56 12.51 15.57
N VAL A 12 12.17 11.32 15.68
CA VAL A 12 11.47 10.03 15.57
C VAL A 12 10.34 9.92 16.58
N SER A 13 10.58 10.32 17.84
CA SER A 13 9.55 10.26 18.89
C SER A 13 8.36 11.18 18.57
N ALA A 14 8.63 12.36 18.02
CA ALA A 14 7.58 13.27 17.56
C ALA A 14 6.80 12.66 16.38
N MET A 15 7.47 12.10 15.38
CA MET A 15 6.82 11.41 14.26
C MET A 15 5.94 10.25 14.72
N ARG A 16 6.45 9.42 15.64
CA ARG A 16 5.72 8.29 16.23
C ARG A 16 4.45 8.76 16.92
N MET A 17 4.53 9.83 17.71
CA MET A 17 3.37 10.42 18.36
C MET A 17 2.35 10.95 17.34
N MET A 18 2.80 11.69 16.33
CA MET A 18 1.93 12.21 15.28
C MET A 18 1.21 11.09 14.53
N ALA A 19 1.94 10.07 14.07
CA ALA A 19 1.36 8.93 13.34
C ALA A 19 0.30 8.18 14.16
N ARG A 20 0.55 7.95 15.46
CA ARG A 20 -0.43 7.32 16.36
C ARG A 20 -1.69 8.16 16.52
N LEU A 21 -1.55 9.48 16.59
CA LEU A 21 -2.69 10.38 16.75
C LEU A 21 -3.49 10.52 15.45
N SER A 22 -2.83 10.69 14.31
CA SER A 22 -3.47 10.97 13.03
C SER A 22 -3.94 9.70 12.32
N ALA A 23 -3.08 8.69 12.21
CA ALA A 23 -3.32 7.50 11.40
C ALA A 23 -3.62 6.24 12.24
N GLY A 24 -3.40 6.31 13.56
CA GLY A 24 -3.74 5.22 14.47
C GLY A 24 -2.70 4.11 14.55
N TYR A 25 -1.52 4.27 13.95
CA TYR A 25 -0.46 3.26 13.96
C TYR A 25 0.92 3.80 14.33
N ASP A 26 1.83 2.87 14.65
CA ASP A 26 3.18 3.17 15.12
C ASP A 26 4.18 3.21 13.95
N MET A 27 4.60 4.41 13.57
CA MET A 27 5.66 4.62 12.58
C MET A 27 7.08 4.57 13.16
N GLY A 28 7.27 4.32 14.45
CA GLY A 28 8.57 4.42 15.11
C GLY A 28 9.70 3.70 14.37
N PRO A 29 9.58 2.38 14.10
CA PRO A 29 10.62 1.63 13.42
C PRO A 29 10.90 2.13 11.98
N ILE A 30 9.85 2.52 11.23
CA ILE A 30 10.00 3.09 9.87
C ILE A 30 10.73 4.43 9.95
N ALA A 31 10.30 5.31 10.86
CA ALA A 31 10.88 6.63 11.06
C ALA A 31 12.34 6.55 11.49
N GLU A 32 12.71 5.58 12.33
CA GLU A 32 14.10 5.32 12.69
C GLU A 32 14.95 4.97 11.48
N GLU A 33 14.45 4.10 10.59
CA GLU A 33 15.18 3.71 9.39
C GLU A 33 15.30 4.87 8.41
N MET A 34 14.21 5.57 8.11
CA MET A 34 14.24 6.74 7.24
C MET A 34 15.23 7.80 7.73
N VAL A 35 15.30 8.03 9.05
CA VAL A 35 16.22 9.01 9.64
C VAL A 35 17.66 8.51 9.64
N ARG A 36 17.88 7.19 9.75
CA ARG A 36 19.20 6.58 9.63
C ARG A 36 19.73 6.68 8.21
N THR A 37 18.89 6.39 7.22
CA THR A 37 19.27 6.37 5.80
C THR A 37 19.41 7.77 5.22
N HIS A 38 18.49 8.69 5.53
CA HIS A 38 18.41 10.00 4.85
C HIS A 38 18.65 11.21 5.76
N GLY A 39 18.77 10.99 7.07
CA GLY A 39 18.77 12.07 8.05
C GLY A 39 17.42 12.80 8.14
N VAL A 40 17.26 13.63 9.18
CA VAL A 40 15.98 14.32 9.46
C VAL A 40 15.48 15.16 8.27
N ARG A 41 16.37 15.91 7.61
CA ARG A 41 15.99 16.75 6.47
C ARG A 41 15.55 15.92 5.26
N GLY A 42 16.24 14.81 4.99
CA GLY A 42 15.88 13.89 3.91
C GLY A 42 14.53 13.23 4.19
N THR A 43 14.32 12.74 5.41
CA THR A 43 13.04 12.18 5.87
C THR A 43 11.89 13.18 5.70
N MET A 44 12.06 14.43 6.13
CA MET A 44 11.01 15.45 5.98
C MET A 44 10.66 15.74 4.51
N ARG A 45 11.68 15.88 3.65
CA ARG A 45 11.45 16.09 2.20
C ARG A 45 10.70 14.91 1.60
N LEU A 46 11.08 13.70 1.97
CA LEU A 46 10.40 12.51 1.50
C LEU A 46 8.94 12.48 1.96
N MET A 47 8.68 12.66 3.25
CA MET A 47 7.30 12.64 3.76
C MET A 47 6.43 13.67 3.06
N LYS A 48 6.97 14.87 2.81
CA LYS A 48 6.27 15.91 2.08
C LYS A 48 5.96 15.46 0.65
N PHE A 49 6.96 14.98 -0.09
CA PHE A 49 6.78 14.54 -1.48
C PHE A 49 5.79 13.37 -1.57
N GLY A 50 5.86 12.41 -0.65
CA GLY A 50 4.91 11.30 -0.58
C GLY A 50 3.49 11.72 -0.28
N ALA A 51 3.32 12.69 0.61
CA ALA A 51 2.01 13.26 0.90
C ALA A 51 1.43 13.96 -0.34
N GLU A 52 2.24 14.73 -1.06
CA GLU A 52 1.84 15.42 -2.30
C GLU A 52 1.47 14.43 -3.42
N VAL A 53 2.27 13.39 -3.65
CA VAL A 53 1.99 12.35 -4.66
C VAL A 53 0.73 11.58 -4.29
N THR A 54 0.60 11.10 -3.05
CA THR A 54 -0.58 10.36 -2.59
C THR A 54 -1.84 11.24 -2.69
N GLU A 55 -1.78 12.50 -2.27
CA GLU A 55 -2.95 13.40 -2.29
C GLU A 55 -3.38 13.70 -3.73
N THR A 56 -2.41 13.92 -4.62
CA THR A 56 -2.69 14.18 -6.04
C THR A 56 -3.28 12.93 -6.70
N LEU A 57 -2.75 11.74 -6.40
CA LEU A 57 -3.28 10.46 -6.88
C LEU A 57 -4.70 10.23 -6.39
N SER A 58 -4.95 10.33 -5.08
CA SER A 58 -6.30 10.22 -4.49
C SER A 58 -7.31 11.16 -5.13
N LYS A 59 -6.94 12.42 -5.42
CA LYS A 59 -7.83 13.37 -6.09
C LYS A 59 -8.12 13.00 -7.54
N ALA A 60 -7.15 12.42 -8.23
CA ALA A 60 -7.28 12.07 -9.64
C ALA A 60 -8.14 10.81 -9.84
N VAL A 61 -7.91 9.78 -9.02
CA VAL A 61 -8.49 8.44 -9.28
C VAL A 61 -9.38 7.91 -8.14
N GLY A 62 -9.52 8.66 -7.05
CA GLY A 62 -10.24 8.24 -5.85
C GLY A 62 -9.38 7.45 -4.88
N ASP A 63 -9.74 7.45 -3.59
CA ASP A 63 -8.94 6.84 -2.53
C ASP A 63 -8.77 5.33 -2.67
N TYR A 64 -9.84 4.62 -3.05
CA TYR A 64 -9.76 3.17 -3.28
C TYR A 64 -8.70 2.83 -4.34
N THR A 65 -8.83 3.40 -5.53
CA THR A 65 -7.93 3.15 -6.64
C THR A 65 -6.52 3.65 -6.31
N ALA A 66 -6.36 4.82 -5.70
CA ALA A 66 -5.06 5.35 -5.31
C ALA A 66 -4.32 4.41 -4.34
N GLN A 67 -5.00 3.91 -3.29
CA GLN A 67 -4.40 2.96 -2.35
C GLN A 67 -4.09 1.61 -3.01
N THR A 68 -4.93 1.14 -3.94
CA THR A 68 -4.65 -0.08 -4.73
C THR A 68 -3.40 0.09 -5.61
N LEU A 69 -3.28 1.19 -6.34
CA LEU A 69 -2.12 1.48 -7.20
C LEU A 69 -0.84 1.58 -6.37
N ILE A 70 -0.90 2.24 -5.22
CA ILE A 70 0.22 2.33 -4.29
C ILE A 70 0.63 0.96 -3.75
N GLY A 71 -0.35 0.13 -3.36
CA GLY A 71 -0.10 -1.24 -2.90
C GLY A 71 0.59 -2.09 -3.98
N ILE A 72 0.16 -1.98 -5.24
CA ILE A 72 0.78 -2.68 -6.38
C ILE A 72 2.18 -2.14 -6.68
N ALA A 73 2.40 -0.83 -6.62
CA ALA A 73 3.75 -0.26 -6.73
C ALA A 73 4.69 -0.80 -5.64
N ALA A 74 4.18 -0.96 -4.40
CA ALA A 74 4.94 -1.56 -3.32
C ALA A 74 5.22 -3.06 -3.54
N LEU A 75 4.32 -3.76 -4.23
CA LEU A 75 4.43 -5.19 -4.54
C LEU A 75 5.62 -5.47 -5.45
N TRP A 76 5.71 -4.74 -6.56
CA TRP A 76 6.84 -4.86 -7.51
C TRP A 76 8.19 -4.40 -6.92
N ASN A 77 8.18 -3.76 -5.76
CA ASN A 77 9.38 -3.38 -5.02
C ASN A 77 9.67 -4.32 -3.83
N GLY A 78 8.88 -5.38 -3.64
CA GLY A 78 9.09 -6.37 -2.57
C GLY A 78 8.78 -5.88 -1.16
N CYS A 79 8.02 -4.78 -0.99
CA CYS A 79 7.71 -4.26 0.34
C CYS A 79 6.41 -4.81 0.92
N ARG A 80 6.52 -5.90 1.68
CA ARG A 80 5.35 -6.60 2.25
C ARG A 80 4.50 -5.71 3.17
N TYR A 81 5.13 -4.87 3.98
CA TYR A 81 4.42 -3.98 4.90
C TYR A 81 3.55 -2.96 4.13
N CYS A 82 4.11 -2.31 3.11
CA CYS A 82 3.36 -1.34 2.31
C CYS A 82 2.28 -2.00 1.46
N VAL A 83 2.57 -3.16 0.85
CA VAL A 83 1.59 -3.94 0.08
C VAL A 83 0.37 -4.25 0.92
N ILE A 84 0.57 -4.93 2.06
CA ILE A 84 -0.55 -5.33 2.93
C ILE A 84 -1.29 -4.09 3.43
N GLY A 85 -0.57 -3.08 3.91
CA GLY A 85 -1.20 -1.93 4.55
C GLY A 85 -2.01 -1.05 3.59
N HIS A 86 -1.52 -0.82 2.37
CA HIS A 86 -2.22 -0.02 1.38
C HIS A 86 -3.40 -0.77 0.76
N ILE A 87 -3.23 -2.06 0.44
CA ILE A 87 -4.36 -2.89 -0.04
C ILE A 87 -5.43 -3.03 1.04
N TYR A 88 -5.03 -3.21 2.30
CA TYR A 88 -5.99 -3.26 3.41
C TYR A 88 -6.75 -1.92 3.56
N SER A 89 -6.07 -0.78 3.41
CA SER A 89 -6.74 0.53 3.39
C SER A 89 -7.70 0.67 2.21
N ALA A 90 -7.32 0.22 1.01
CA ALA A 90 -8.22 0.24 -0.15
C ALA A 90 -9.47 -0.58 0.13
N ASN A 91 -9.30 -1.80 0.64
CA ASN A 91 -10.39 -2.71 0.97
C ASN A 91 -11.34 -2.15 2.02
N LEU A 92 -10.81 -1.56 3.10
CA LEU A 92 -11.63 -0.93 4.14
C LEU A 92 -12.42 0.26 3.58
N HIS A 93 -11.80 1.08 2.73
CA HIS A 93 -12.47 2.20 2.09
C HIS A 93 -13.64 1.73 1.22
N ARG A 94 -13.41 0.74 0.36
CA ARG A 94 -14.47 0.15 -0.48
C ARG A 94 -15.57 -0.46 0.37
N PHE A 95 -15.22 -1.21 1.41
CA PHE A 95 -16.20 -1.83 2.31
C PHE A 95 -17.05 -0.80 3.07
N GLU A 96 -16.44 0.29 3.53
CA GLU A 96 -17.17 1.38 4.19
C GLU A 96 -18.15 2.09 3.24
N LYS A 97 -17.74 2.32 1.99
CA LYS A 97 -18.52 3.08 1.00
C LYS A 97 -19.59 2.25 0.29
N GLU A 98 -19.27 1.01 -0.04
CA GLU A 98 -20.07 0.17 -0.93
C GLU A 98 -20.63 -1.08 -0.24
N GLY A 99 -20.13 -1.43 0.95
CA GLY A 99 -20.47 -2.69 1.61
C GLY A 99 -19.88 -3.92 0.90
N ALA A 100 -18.95 -3.72 -0.04
CA ALA A 100 -18.33 -4.76 -0.83
C ALA A 100 -16.88 -5.01 -0.39
N LEU A 101 -16.46 -6.28 -0.44
CA LEU A 101 -15.05 -6.64 -0.25
C LEU A 101 -14.26 -6.23 -1.49
N GLY A 102 -13.05 -5.72 -1.30
CA GLY A 102 -12.14 -5.51 -2.42
C GLY A 102 -11.59 -6.84 -2.96
N PRO A 103 -11.07 -6.83 -4.20
CA PRO A 103 -10.77 -8.04 -4.96
C PRO A 103 -9.49 -8.74 -4.47
N PHE A 104 -8.59 -8.01 -3.80
CA PHE A 104 -7.40 -8.58 -3.18
C PHE A 104 -7.64 -8.96 -1.73
N ASP A 105 -7.45 -10.23 -1.39
CA ASP A 105 -7.37 -10.67 0.01
C ASP A 105 -5.96 -10.42 0.54
N GLU A 106 -5.83 -9.81 1.71
CA GLU A 106 -4.53 -9.50 2.32
C GLU A 106 -3.66 -10.76 2.54
N HIS A 107 -4.28 -11.93 2.74
CA HIS A 107 -3.55 -13.19 2.91
C HIS A 107 -2.97 -13.73 1.60
N ASP A 108 -3.63 -13.45 0.48
CA ASP A 108 -3.20 -13.93 -0.84
C ASP A 108 -2.09 -13.02 -1.43
N LEU A 109 -1.90 -11.80 -0.88
CA LEU A 109 -0.89 -10.85 -1.35
C LEU A 109 0.55 -11.36 -1.20
N ILE A 110 0.83 -12.18 -0.20
CA ILE A 110 2.17 -12.71 0.03
C ILE A 110 2.59 -13.63 -1.12
N ASP A 111 1.67 -14.43 -1.64
CA ASP A 111 1.94 -15.34 -2.75
C ASP A 111 2.26 -14.56 -4.03
N LEU A 112 1.56 -13.45 -4.28
CA LEU A 112 1.87 -12.54 -5.40
C LEU A 112 3.30 -11.96 -5.32
N MET A 113 3.84 -11.76 -4.12
CA MET A 113 5.20 -11.25 -3.95
C MET A 113 6.30 -12.27 -4.23
N TYR A 114 5.96 -13.57 -4.28
CA TYR A 114 6.90 -14.63 -4.64
C TYR A 114 6.90 -14.92 -6.15
N MET A 115 5.98 -14.31 -6.90
CA MET A 115 5.90 -14.40 -8.34
C MET A 115 6.93 -13.50 -9.02
N THR A 116 7.28 -13.81 -10.27
CA THR A 116 7.97 -12.86 -11.15
C THR A 116 7.07 -11.67 -11.49
N ASP A 117 7.66 -10.59 -12.00
CA ASP A 117 6.90 -9.38 -12.37
C ASP A 117 5.76 -9.72 -13.36
N ASP A 118 6.03 -10.52 -14.40
CA ASP A 118 5.05 -10.95 -15.41
C ASP A 118 3.96 -11.86 -14.82
N GLU A 119 4.31 -12.80 -13.95
CA GLU A 119 3.35 -13.69 -13.27
C GLU A 119 2.43 -12.89 -12.35
N SER A 120 2.99 -11.97 -11.56
CA SER A 120 2.21 -11.09 -10.68
C SER A 120 1.27 -10.19 -11.49
N TYR A 121 1.71 -9.71 -12.66
CA TYR A 121 0.91 -8.90 -13.55
C TYR A 121 -0.30 -9.66 -14.10
N GLU A 122 -0.12 -10.88 -14.60
CA GLU A 122 -1.24 -11.68 -15.10
C GLU A 122 -2.20 -12.12 -13.97
N ALA A 123 -1.68 -12.36 -12.76
CA ALA A 123 -2.52 -12.62 -11.59
C ALA A 123 -3.38 -11.39 -11.21
N ILE A 124 -2.76 -10.20 -11.15
CA ILE A 124 -3.45 -8.94 -10.89
C ILE A 124 -4.51 -8.65 -11.95
N LYS A 125 -4.18 -8.89 -13.23
CA LYS A 125 -5.10 -8.77 -14.35
C LYS A 125 -6.31 -9.66 -14.19
N ALA A 126 -6.11 -10.94 -13.87
CA ALA A 126 -7.21 -11.87 -13.63
C ALA A 126 -8.12 -11.36 -12.51
N THR A 127 -7.53 -10.88 -11.41
CA THR A 127 -8.26 -10.32 -10.26
C THR A 127 -9.07 -9.06 -10.59
N LEU A 128 -8.55 -8.17 -11.45
CA LEU A 128 -9.18 -6.89 -11.78
C LEU A 128 -9.91 -6.88 -13.14
N SER A 129 -10.04 -8.03 -13.80
CA SER A 129 -10.66 -8.15 -15.14
C SER A 129 -12.18 -7.90 -15.18
N GLY A 130 -12.83 -7.82 -14.02
CA GLY A 130 -14.26 -7.57 -13.91
C GLY A 130 -14.65 -6.14 -14.31
N PRO A 131 -15.91 -5.91 -14.75
CA PRO A 131 -16.38 -4.59 -15.17
C PRO A 131 -16.33 -3.54 -14.05
N GLU A 132 -16.44 -3.96 -12.79
CA GLU A 132 -16.37 -3.06 -11.62
C GLU A 132 -14.98 -2.46 -11.42
N ASP A 133 -13.92 -3.19 -11.79
CA ASP A 133 -12.53 -2.80 -11.54
C ASP A 133 -11.80 -2.38 -12.82
N ALA A 134 -12.49 -2.29 -13.96
CA ALA A 134 -11.90 -2.02 -15.27
C ALA A 134 -11.07 -0.72 -15.32
N ALA A 135 -11.51 0.34 -14.64
CA ALA A 135 -10.77 1.60 -14.57
C ALA A 135 -9.49 1.48 -13.74
N THR A 136 -9.55 0.76 -12.61
CA THR A 136 -8.38 0.45 -11.78
C THR A 136 -7.39 -0.43 -12.55
N TRP A 137 -7.89 -1.47 -13.24
CA TRP A 137 -7.08 -2.34 -14.09
C TRP A 137 -6.34 -1.56 -15.17
N HIS A 138 -7.02 -0.66 -15.88
CA HIS A 138 -6.39 0.18 -16.89
C HIS A 138 -5.16 0.92 -16.33
N LEU A 139 -5.30 1.55 -15.16
CA LEU A 139 -4.20 2.27 -14.53
C LEU A 139 -3.06 1.34 -14.05
N VAL A 140 -3.38 0.14 -13.61
CA VAL A 140 -2.36 -0.88 -13.27
C VAL A 140 -1.58 -1.33 -14.51
N ASP A 141 -2.28 -1.58 -15.63
CA ASP A 141 -1.67 -1.91 -16.91
C ASP A 141 -0.75 -0.77 -17.40
N ARG A 142 -1.20 0.48 -17.29
CA ARG A 142 -0.35 1.66 -17.54
C ARG A 142 0.90 1.66 -16.67
N MET A 143 0.75 1.48 -15.35
CA MET A 143 1.90 1.44 -14.41
C MET A 143 2.91 0.33 -14.77
N PHE A 144 2.42 -0.86 -15.11
CA PHE A 144 3.30 -1.97 -15.49
C PHE A 144 4.11 -1.63 -16.74
N LYS A 145 3.46 -1.12 -17.79
CA LYS A 145 4.15 -0.73 -19.04
C LYS A 145 5.15 0.39 -18.81
N LEU A 146 4.78 1.43 -18.04
CA LEU A 146 5.67 2.54 -17.71
C LEU A 146 6.91 2.08 -16.93
N ARG A 147 6.77 1.08 -16.05
CA ARG A 147 7.87 0.54 -15.24
C ARG A 147 8.77 -0.43 -15.99
N PHE A 148 8.17 -1.42 -16.65
CA PHE A 148 8.89 -2.60 -17.14
C PHE A 148 9.07 -2.65 -18.65
N GLN A 149 8.31 -1.86 -19.41
CA GLN A 149 8.39 -1.80 -20.88
C GLN A 149 8.95 -0.48 -21.40
N ASP A 150 9.29 0.45 -20.50
CA ASP A 150 9.90 1.76 -20.81
C ASP A 150 9.12 2.55 -21.88
N ILE A 151 7.78 2.57 -21.76
CA ILE A 151 6.94 3.36 -22.65
C ILE A 151 6.96 4.84 -22.26
N ASP A 152 6.81 5.72 -23.25
CA ASP A 152 6.63 7.14 -23.01
C ASP A 152 5.22 7.44 -22.42
N PRO A 153 5.11 8.41 -21.50
CA PRO A 153 3.83 8.96 -21.06
C PRO A 153 2.99 9.45 -22.25
N ALA A 154 1.76 8.97 -22.35
CA ALA A 154 0.83 9.29 -23.43
C ALA A 154 -0.58 9.63 -22.93
N GLU A 155 -0.92 9.24 -21.70
CA GLU A 155 -2.22 9.45 -21.07
C GLU A 155 -2.12 10.45 -19.91
N GLY A 156 -3.26 11.05 -19.52
CA GLY A 156 -3.28 12.17 -18.57
C GLY A 156 -2.70 11.82 -17.20
N GLU A 157 -2.86 10.57 -16.78
CA GLU A 157 -2.43 10.07 -15.48
C GLU A 157 -0.98 9.56 -15.47
N ASP A 158 -0.35 9.32 -16.62
CA ASP A 158 0.93 8.59 -16.70
C ASP A 158 2.07 9.26 -15.93
N GLU A 159 2.17 10.59 -15.97
CA GLU A 159 3.20 11.32 -15.22
C GLU A 159 3.02 11.15 -13.71
N LEU A 160 1.76 11.11 -13.26
CA LEU A 160 1.44 10.85 -11.86
C LEU A 160 1.73 9.40 -11.48
N LEU A 161 1.40 8.45 -12.36
CA LEU A 161 1.73 7.03 -12.18
C LEU A 161 3.25 6.81 -12.10
N LYS A 162 4.05 7.49 -12.94
CA LYS A 162 5.53 7.48 -12.84
C LYS A 162 6.02 8.07 -11.52
N ALA A 163 5.45 9.18 -11.08
CA ALA A 163 5.79 9.77 -9.79
C ALA A 163 5.46 8.82 -8.62
N THR A 164 4.33 8.12 -8.68
CA THR A 164 3.97 7.05 -7.73
C THR A 164 4.96 5.89 -7.79
N LEU A 165 5.29 5.37 -8.96
CA LEU A 165 6.28 4.29 -9.08
C LEU A 165 7.63 4.69 -8.48
N ALA A 166 8.13 5.88 -8.83
CA ALA A 166 9.42 6.39 -8.37
C ALA A 166 9.45 6.65 -6.85
N TYR A 167 8.38 7.22 -6.29
CA TYR A 167 8.34 7.44 -4.84
C TYR A 167 8.35 6.12 -4.07
N TRP A 168 7.55 5.14 -4.50
CA TRP A 168 7.46 3.87 -3.78
C TRP A 168 8.69 3.01 -3.99
N GLU A 169 9.34 3.05 -5.16
CA GLU A 169 10.67 2.45 -5.35
C GLU A 169 11.67 2.96 -4.31
N TRP A 170 11.69 4.28 -4.11
CA TRP A 170 12.59 4.90 -3.15
C TRP A 170 12.21 4.65 -1.68
N LEU A 171 10.91 4.72 -1.34
CA LEU A 171 10.43 4.54 0.04
C LEU A 171 10.70 3.12 0.55
N ASN A 172 10.63 2.12 -0.33
CA ASN A 172 10.65 0.72 0.05
C ASN A 172 12.00 0.23 0.59
N GLU A 173 13.09 0.96 0.34
CA GLU A 173 14.40 0.73 0.96
C GLU A 173 14.35 0.87 2.50
N CYS A 174 13.48 1.75 3.02
CA CYS A 174 13.36 2.01 4.46
C CYS A 174 12.54 0.95 5.22
N THR A 175 11.83 0.09 4.49
CA THR A 175 10.89 -0.89 5.06
C THR A 175 11.39 -2.32 4.99
N ILE A 176 12.57 -2.56 4.40
CA ILE A 176 13.18 -3.91 4.31
C ILE A 176 13.31 -4.57 5.69
N ILE A 177 13.60 -3.79 6.75
CA ILE A 177 13.74 -4.32 8.12
C ILE A 177 12.39 -4.74 8.73
N LEU A 178 11.28 -4.16 8.28
CA LEU A 178 9.93 -4.41 8.81
C LEU A 178 9.08 -5.32 7.92
N GLY A 179 9.42 -5.39 6.64
CA GLY A 179 8.69 -6.19 5.65
C GLY A 179 8.88 -7.70 5.83
N VAL A 180 9.99 -8.15 6.41
CA VAL A 180 10.29 -9.59 6.56
C VAL A 180 9.22 -10.30 7.39
N ASP A 181 8.81 -9.70 8.51
CA ASP A 181 7.83 -10.29 9.45
C ASP A 181 6.42 -9.70 9.29
N ALA A 182 6.20 -8.84 8.30
CA ALA A 182 4.89 -8.25 8.07
C ALA A 182 3.91 -9.35 7.64
N THR A 183 2.81 -9.52 8.36
CA THR A 183 1.73 -10.44 8.02
C THR A 183 0.38 -9.75 8.14
N PRO A 184 -0.65 -10.19 7.40
CA PRO A 184 -2.01 -9.73 7.62
C PRO A 184 -2.40 -9.84 9.10
N GLY A 185 -3.18 -8.87 9.58
CA GLY A 185 -3.53 -8.73 11.00
C GLY A 185 -2.50 -7.99 11.86
N ASN A 186 -1.22 -7.98 11.47
CA ASN A 186 -0.15 -7.27 12.17
C ASN A 186 0.26 -5.95 11.47
N VAL A 187 -0.24 -5.71 10.27
CA VAL A 187 -0.02 -4.48 9.50
C VAL A 187 -1.29 -3.62 9.58
N PRO A 188 -1.18 -2.35 9.99
CA PRO A 188 -2.31 -1.42 10.03
C PRO A 188 -2.74 -1.04 8.60
N ALA A 189 -3.96 -0.55 8.44
CA ALA A 189 -4.35 0.15 7.22
C ALA A 189 -3.46 1.41 7.07
N LEU A 190 -2.75 1.51 5.94
CA LEU A 190 -1.86 2.63 5.64
C LEU A 190 -2.57 3.62 4.73
N GLY A 191 -2.42 4.91 5.02
CA GLY A 191 -3.04 5.98 4.25
C GLY A 191 -3.78 6.97 5.14
N TYR A 192 -4.85 7.56 4.60
CA TYR A 192 -5.54 8.68 5.25
C TYR A 192 -6.64 8.28 6.21
N MET A 193 -7.08 7.03 6.18
CA MET A 193 -8.14 6.57 7.06
C MET A 193 -7.59 6.03 8.37
N ARG A 194 -8.09 6.56 9.49
CA ARG A 194 -8.01 5.89 10.78
C ARG A 194 -9.31 5.09 10.95
N PRO A 195 -9.35 3.80 10.58
CA PRO A 195 -10.59 3.04 10.60
C PRO A 195 -11.12 2.91 12.03
N SER A 196 -12.45 2.94 12.18
CA SER A 196 -13.06 2.65 13.47
C SER A 196 -12.89 1.16 13.82
N ALA A 197 -12.83 0.84 15.10
CA ALA A 197 -12.76 -0.55 15.55
C ALA A 197 -13.97 -1.37 15.06
N GLU A 198 -15.14 -0.74 14.94
CA GLU A 198 -16.35 -1.37 14.41
C GLU A 198 -16.22 -1.72 12.93
N LEU A 199 -15.69 -0.81 12.11
CA LEU A 199 -15.47 -1.05 10.68
C LEU A 199 -14.49 -2.22 10.48
N VAL A 200 -13.38 -2.21 11.23
CA VAL A 200 -12.38 -3.30 11.20
C VAL A 200 -13.02 -4.63 11.56
N ALA A 201 -13.83 -4.69 12.62
CA ALA A 201 -14.48 -5.91 13.05
C ALA A 201 -15.48 -6.45 12.01
N LYS A 202 -16.32 -5.58 11.43
CA LYS A 202 -17.28 -5.97 10.38
C LYS A 202 -16.57 -6.47 9.12
N TYR A 203 -15.51 -5.79 8.71
CA TYR A 203 -14.71 -6.19 7.57
C TYR A 203 -14.04 -7.55 7.80
N ALA A 204 -13.43 -7.76 8.97
CA ALA A 204 -12.80 -9.02 9.33
C ALA A 204 -13.79 -10.19 9.27
N GLN A 205 -14.99 -10.01 9.85
CA GLN A 205 -16.06 -11.01 9.76
C GLN A 205 -16.44 -11.31 8.31
N ALA A 206 -16.68 -10.28 7.49
CA ALA A 206 -17.05 -10.46 6.08
C ALA A 206 -15.95 -11.22 5.29
N ARG A 207 -14.67 -10.94 5.57
CA ARG A 207 -13.54 -11.67 4.98
C ARG A 207 -13.48 -13.13 5.42
N GLU A 208 -13.67 -13.41 6.70
CA GLU A 208 -13.70 -14.79 7.20
C GLU A 208 -14.81 -15.61 6.53
N GLU A 209 -16.01 -15.04 6.42
CA GLU A 209 -17.14 -15.68 5.73
C GLU A 209 -16.86 -15.91 4.25
N ALA A 210 -16.22 -14.97 3.56
CA ALA A 210 -15.84 -15.11 2.15
C ALA A 210 -14.78 -16.20 1.94
N ARG A 211 -13.77 -16.28 2.84
CA ARG A 211 -12.73 -17.32 2.80
C ARG A 211 -13.31 -18.71 3.05
N ALA A 212 -14.23 -18.84 4.02
CA ALA A 212 -14.92 -20.10 4.28
C ALA A 212 -15.68 -20.61 3.04
N LYS A 213 -16.41 -19.72 2.35
CA LYS A 213 -17.12 -20.06 1.10
C LYS A 213 -16.16 -20.46 -0.02
N LYS A 214 -15.02 -19.76 -0.18
CA LYS A 214 -13.99 -20.10 -1.17
C LYS A 214 -13.46 -21.52 -0.93
N LEU A 215 -13.18 -21.88 0.33
CA LEU A 215 -12.74 -23.21 0.70
C LEU A 215 -13.79 -24.29 0.38
N GLU A 216 -15.06 -24.07 0.73
CA GLU A 216 -16.15 -25.00 0.40
C GLU A 216 -16.28 -25.24 -1.11
N SER A 217 -16.13 -24.18 -1.92
CA SER A 217 -16.19 -24.29 -3.39
C SER A 217 -15.00 -25.01 -4.03
N SER A 218 -13.86 -25.07 -3.35
CA SER A 218 -12.63 -25.71 -3.85
C SER A 218 -12.58 -27.23 -3.64
N VAL A 219 -13.52 -27.78 -2.87
CA VAL A 219 -13.59 -29.22 -2.53
C VAL A 219 -14.50 -30.00 -3.50
N HIS A 220 -15.20 -29.31 -4.42
CA HIS A 220 -16.12 -29.88 -5.40
C HIS A 220 -15.58 -29.78 -6.83
#